data_AF-A0A839YTQ7-F1
#
_entry.id   AF-A0A839YTQ7-F1
#
_cell.length_a   1.000
_cell.length_b   1.000
_cell.length_c   1.000
_cell.angle_alpha   90.00
_cell.angle_beta   90.00
_cell.angle_gamma   90.00
#
_symmetry.space_group_name_H-M   'P 1'
#
loop_
_entity.id
_entity.type
_entity.pdbx_description
1 polymer ?
#
loop_
_entity_poly.entity_id
_entity_poly.type
_entity_poly.pdbx_seq_one_letter_code
_entity_poly.pdbx_strand_id
1 'polypeptide(L)'
;MPEEEADYHWDEDPYWTTALDRFRGIREADQPSITLDLAAVEEAVFRGDIAYRLMQAMASVKEHEGWEGHRGAPRLALALVQLLSEAAPPHLPDPAT
;
A
#
# COMPACT_ATOMS: atom_id res chain seq x y z
N MET A 1 -5.46 -23.82 24.11
CA MET A 1 -4.66 -22.58 24.16
C MET A 1 -5.13 -21.76 22.99
N PRO A 2 -5.69 -20.56 23.16
CA PRO A 2 -5.84 -19.70 22.00
C PRO A 2 -4.42 -19.39 21.53
N GLU A 3 -4.13 -19.66 20.27
CA GLU A 3 -2.89 -19.23 19.64
C GLU A 3 -2.79 -17.73 19.87
N GLU A 4 -1.65 -17.27 20.40
CA GLU A 4 -1.34 -15.84 20.49
C GLU A 4 -1.63 -15.24 19.10
N GLU A 5 -2.66 -14.39 19.00
CA GLU A 5 -2.77 -13.47 17.86
C GLU A 5 -1.42 -12.78 17.80
N ALA A 6 -0.59 -13.17 16.84
CA ALA A 6 0.71 -12.55 16.65
C ALA A 6 0.45 -11.05 16.58
N ASP A 7 1.09 -10.30 17.48
CA ASP A 7 0.90 -8.87 17.65
C ASP A 7 1.37 -8.18 16.36
N TYR A 8 0.47 -8.08 15.38
CA TYR A 8 0.81 -7.71 14.01
C TYR A 8 1.21 -6.25 13.99
N HIS A 9 2.39 -5.97 13.45
CA HIS A 9 2.86 -4.60 13.23
C HIS A 9 3.19 -4.37 11.75
N TRP A 10 2.68 -3.27 11.18
CA TRP A 10 2.79 -3.00 9.73
C TRP A 10 4.23 -2.92 9.20
N ASP A 11 5.19 -2.52 10.04
CA ASP A 11 6.59 -2.37 9.65
C ASP A 11 7.36 -3.71 9.58
N GLU A 12 6.72 -4.79 10.05
CA GLU A 12 7.20 -6.17 9.91
C GLU A 12 6.60 -6.86 8.69
N ASP A 13 5.54 -6.30 8.09
CA ASP A 13 4.87 -6.87 6.91
C ASP A 13 5.57 -6.43 5.60
N PRO A 14 6.19 -7.36 4.85
CA PRO A 14 6.83 -7.07 3.56
C PRO A 14 5.89 -6.46 2.52
N TYR A 15 4.58 -6.70 2.64
CA TYR A 15 3.58 -6.13 1.75
C TYR A 15 3.62 -4.59 1.77
N TRP A 16 3.75 -3.99 2.96
CA TRP A 16 3.79 -2.54 3.16
C TRP A 16 5.19 -1.97 3.02
N THR A 17 6.18 -2.60 3.65
CA THR A 17 7.55 -2.07 3.71
C THR A 17 8.21 -2.07 2.33
N THR A 18 8.07 -3.15 1.57
CA THR A 18 8.63 -3.23 0.21
C THR A 18 7.93 -2.23 -0.73
N ALA A 19 6.62 -2.04 -0.60
CA ALA A 19 5.90 -1.04 -1.41
C ALA A 19 6.34 0.39 -1.08
N LEU A 20 6.55 0.69 0.21
CA LEU A 20 7.09 1.98 0.64
C LEU A 20 8.50 2.22 0.08
N ASP A 21 9.35 1.20 0.06
CA ASP A 21 10.70 1.32 -0.49
C ASP A 21 10.68 1.57 -2.00
N ARG A 22 9.78 0.92 -2.75
CA ARG A 22 9.57 1.22 -4.17
C ARG A 22 9.08 2.64 -4.40
N PHE A 23 8.12 3.12 -3.60
CA PHE A 23 7.67 4.52 -3.66
C PHE A 23 8.84 5.50 -3.46
N ARG A 24 9.69 5.23 -2.46
CA ARG A 24 10.88 6.06 -2.18
C ARG A 24 11.87 6.03 -3.34
N GLY A 25 12.09 4.86 -3.95
CA GLY A 25 12.96 4.70 -5.12
C GLY A 25 12.48 5.52 -6.32
N ILE A 26 11.17 5.55 -6.60
CA ILE A 26 10.59 6.40 -7.67
C ILE A 26 10.83 7.89 -7.40
N ARG A 27 10.58 8.32 -6.16
CA ARG A 27 10.83 9.71 -5.74
C ARG A 27 12.31 10.10 -5.86
N GLU A 28 13.22 9.19 -5.51
CA GLU A 28 14.67 9.41 -5.57
C GLU A 28 15.22 9.38 -7.00
N ALA A 29 14.51 8.74 -7.93
CA ALA A 29 14.81 8.74 -9.36
C ALA A 29 14.29 10.00 -10.09
N ASP A 30 13.93 11.07 -9.36
CA ASP A 30 13.35 12.32 -9.88
C ASP A 30 12.09 12.11 -10.75
N GLN A 31 11.34 11.03 -10.52
CA GLN A 31 10.04 10.84 -11.16
C GLN A 31 8.94 11.47 -10.27
N PRO A 32 8.38 12.64 -10.66
CA PRO A 32 7.55 13.44 -9.75
C PRO A 32 6.09 12.95 -9.65
N SER A 33 5.70 11.97 -10.47
CA SER A 33 4.31 11.54 -10.61
C SER A 33 4.17 10.03 -10.68
N ILE A 34 3.05 9.57 -10.12
CA ILE A 34 2.55 8.20 -10.24
C ILE A 34 1.24 8.28 -11.03
N THR A 35 1.08 7.40 -12.01
CA THR A 35 -0.16 7.27 -12.79
C THR A 35 -0.98 6.13 -12.20
N LEU A 36 -2.28 6.36 -12.02
CA LEU A 36 -3.22 5.35 -11.54
C LEU A 36 -4.24 5.04 -12.64
N ASP A 37 -4.39 3.76 -12.97
CA ASP A 37 -5.53 3.29 -13.76
C ASP A 37 -6.73 3.12 -12.83
N LEU A 38 -7.75 3.97 -12.99
CA LEU A 38 -8.91 3.98 -12.10
C LEU A 38 -9.71 2.68 -12.16
N ALA A 39 -9.78 2.01 -13.31
CA ALA A 39 -10.51 0.74 -13.44
C ALA A 39 -9.77 -0.39 -12.69
N ALA A 40 -8.45 -0.42 -12.80
CA ALA A 40 -7.62 -1.39 -12.08
C ALA A 40 -7.60 -1.14 -10.57
N VAL A 41 -7.57 0.14 -10.15
CA VAL A 41 -7.69 0.54 -8.74
C VAL A 41 -9.03 0.09 -8.18
N GLU A 42 -10.12 0.37 -8.91
CA GLU A 42 -11.46 -0.04 -8.52
C GLU A 42 -11.54 -1.56 -8.33
N GLU A 43 -11.05 -2.34 -9.29
CA GLU A 43 -11.01 -3.80 -9.19
C GLU A 43 -10.15 -4.30 -8.02
N ALA A 44 -8.97 -3.71 -7.79
CA ALA A 44 -8.07 -4.09 -6.71
C ALA A 44 -8.70 -3.82 -5.33
N VAL A 45 -9.35 -2.67 -5.16
CA VAL A 45 -10.03 -2.31 -3.91
C VAL A 45 -11.26 -3.19 -3.69
N PHE A 46 -12.06 -3.45 -4.72
CA PHE A 46 -13.27 -4.28 -4.60
C PHE A 46 -13.00 -5.77 -4.45
N ARG A 47 -11.84 -6.28 -4.88
CA ARG A 47 -11.38 -7.63 -4.52
C ARG A 47 -11.20 -7.81 -3.01
N GLY A 48 -11.09 -6.73 -2.24
CA GLY A 48 -11.17 -6.72 -0.78
C GLY A 48 -9.85 -7.01 -0.06
N ASP A 49 -8.89 -7.69 -0.70
CA ASP A 49 -7.63 -8.08 -0.08
C ASP A 49 -6.79 -6.86 0.37
N ILE A 50 -6.63 -5.86 -0.50
CA ILE A 50 -5.84 -4.66 -0.18
C ILE A 50 -6.53 -3.79 0.88
N ALA A 51 -7.86 -3.70 0.81
CA ALA A 51 -8.66 -2.90 1.75
C ALA A 51 -8.64 -3.51 3.15
N TYR A 52 -8.75 -4.84 3.25
CA TYR A 52 -8.67 -5.55 4.52
C TYR A 52 -7.28 -5.46 5.15
N ARG A 53 -6.22 -5.68 4.35
CA ARG A 53 -4.83 -5.50 4.81
C ARG A 53 -4.57 -4.08 5.29
N LEU A 54 -5.07 -3.07 4.57
CA LEU A 54 -4.90 -1.67 4.96
C LEU A 54 -5.57 -1.38 6.30
N MET A 55 -6.77 -1.92 6.52
CA MET A 55 -7.47 -1.80 7.80
C MET A 55 -6.63 -2.36 8.95
N GLN A 56 -6.07 -3.57 8.79
CA GLN A 56 -5.20 -4.19 9.80
C GLN A 56 -3.94 -3.36 10.06
N ALA A 57 -3.28 -2.88 9.00
CA ALA A 57 -2.10 -2.01 9.11
C ALA A 57 -2.39 -0.70 9.84
N MET A 58 -3.53 -0.07 9.56
CA MET A 58 -3.92 1.16 10.24
C MET A 58 -4.32 0.91 11.70
N ALA A 59 -4.91 -0.26 12.01
CA ALA A 59 -5.17 -0.67 13.39
C ALA A 59 -3.87 -0.82 14.17
N SER A 60 -2.85 -1.50 13.60
CA SER A 60 -1.56 -1.66 14.27
C SER A 60 -0.86 -0.32 14.54
N VAL A 61 -0.95 0.64 13.62
CA VAL A 61 -0.41 2.00 13.86
C VAL A 61 -1.08 2.64 15.08
N LYS A 62 -2.41 2.52 15.19
CA LYS A 62 -3.15 3.09 16.31
C LYS A 62 -2.79 2.40 17.64
N GLU A 63 -2.63 1.09 17.62
CA GLU A 63 -2.35 0.26 18.80
C GLU A 63 -0.93 0.43 19.32
N HIS A 64 0.07 0.50 18.43
CA HIS A 64 1.47 0.45 18.82
C HIS A 64 2.21 1.80 18.74
N GLU A 65 1.82 2.72 17.86
CA GLU A 65 2.50 4.02 17.70
C GLU A 65 1.82 5.17 18.47
N GLY A 66 0.55 4.98 18.86
CA GLY A 66 -0.24 6.00 19.56
C GLY A 66 -0.48 7.29 18.74
N TRP A 67 -1.08 8.31 19.39
CA TRP A 67 -1.53 9.54 18.72
C TRP A 67 -0.42 10.55 18.39
N GLU A 68 0.71 10.51 19.11
CA GLU A 68 1.83 11.43 18.87
C GLU A 68 2.86 10.87 17.87
N GLY A 69 2.75 9.57 17.56
CA GLY A 69 3.74 8.86 16.78
C GLY A 69 3.45 8.77 15.29
N HIS A 70 2.18 8.82 14.85
CA HIS A 70 1.59 8.45 13.54
C HIS A 70 2.48 8.62 12.29
N ARG A 71 3.65 8.02 12.26
CA ARG A 71 4.55 8.03 11.12
C ARG A 71 4.27 6.79 10.26
N GLY A 72 3.67 5.75 10.84
CA GLY A 72 3.13 4.59 10.12
C GLY A 72 1.99 4.96 9.19
N ALA A 73 0.98 5.72 9.65
CA ALA A 73 -0.18 6.11 8.83
C ALA A 73 0.19 6.81 7.49
N PRO A 74 1.01 7.89 7.46
CA PRO A 74 1.43 8.50 6.21
C PRO A 74 2.29 7.55 5.37
N ARG A 75 3.11 6.68 5.97
CA ARG A 75 3.91 5.69 5.23
C ARG A 75 3.05 4.62 4.57
N LEU A 76 2.02 4.14 5.26
CA LEU A 76 1.04 3.21 4.72
C LEU A 76 0.25 3.86 3.58
N ALA A 77 -0.09 5.15 3.68
CA ALA A 77 -0.72 5.86 2.57
C ALA A 77 0.19 5.89 1.32
N LEU A 78 1.49 6.16 1.47
CA LEU A 78 2.44 6.13 0.35
C LEU A 78 2.63 4.72 -0.23
N ALA A 79 2.74 3.70 0.63
CA ALA A 79 2.81 2.31 0.22
C ALA A 79 1.56 1.88 -0.55
N LEU A 80 0.37 2.29 -0.09
CA LEU A 80 -0.89 2.04 -0.78
C LEU A 80 -0.92 2.66 -2.17
N VAL A 81 -0.50 3.92 -2.31
CA VAL A 81 -0.43 4.59 -3.63
C VAL A 81 0.47 3.79 -4.59
N GLN A 82 1.59 3.27 -4.10
CA GLN A 82 2.48 2.42 -4.90
C GLN A 82 1.83 1.10 -5.31
N LEU A 83 1.16 0.41 -4.39
CA LEU A 83 0.46 -0.84 -4.70
C LEU A 83 -0.66 -0.64 -5.71
N LEU A 84 -1.39 0.49 -5.60
CA LEU A 84 -2.48 0.83 -6.51
C LEU A 84 -1.97 1.21 -7.91
N SER A 85 -0.78 1.80 -8.03
CA SER A 85 -0.18 2.06 -9.34
C SER A 85 0.32 0.80 -10.03
N GLU A 86 0.70 -0.21 -9.25
CA GLU A 86 1.12 -1.54 -9.71
C GLU A 86 -0.06 -2.47 -10.02
N ALA A 87 -1.27 -2.16 -9.53
CA ALA A 87 -2.47 -2.94 -9.79
C ALA A 87 -2.93 -2.88 -11.25
N ALA A 88 -2.47 -1.87 -12.00
CA ALA A 88 -2.74 -1.75 -13.42
C ALA A 88 -2.04 -2.87 -14.21
N PRO A 89 -2.72 -3.56 -15.14
CA PRO A 89 -2.01 -4.35 -16.14
C PRO A 89 -1.08 -3.42 -16.95
N PRO A 90 0.11 -3.88 -17.37
CA PRO A 90 0.97 -3.08 -18.24
C PRO A 90 0.16 -2.67 -19.47
N HIS A 91 0.10 -1.37 -19.73
CA HIS A 91 -0.58 -0.75 -20.85
C HIS A 91 -0.39 -1.58 -22.13
N LEU A 92 -1.41 -2.33 -22.55
CA LEU A 92 -1.45 -2.87 -23.89
C LEU A 92 -1.63 -1.66 -24.80
N PRO A 93 -0.69 -1.36 -25.72
CA PRO A 93 -0.87 -0.27 -26.64
C PRO A 93 -2.17 -0.49 -27.41
N ASP A 94 -2.96 0.58 -27.57
CA ASP A 94 -4.16 0.57 -28.39
C ASP A 94 -3.84 -0.08 -29.75
N PRO A 95 -4.60 -1.09 -30.21
CA PRO A 95 -4.48 -1.53 -31.58
C PRO A 95 -4.88 -0.34 -32.46
N ALA A 96 -3.87 0.27 -33.08
CA ALA A 96 -3.97 1.43 -33.95
C ALA A 96 -5.28 1.40 -34.77
N THR A 97 -6.12 2.40 -34.57
CA THR A 97 -7.28 2.70 -35.43
C THR A 97 -6.95 3.87 -36.33
#